data_AF-A0A839GI18-F1
#
_entry.id   AF-A0A839GI18-F1
#
_cell.length_a   1.000
_cell.length_b   1.000
_cell.length_c   1.000
_cell.angle_alpha   90.00
_cell.angle_beta   90.00
_cell.angle_gamma   90.00
#
_symmetry.space_group_name_H-M   'P 1'
#
loop_
_entity.id
_entity.type
_entity.pdbx_description
1 polymer ?
#
loop_
_entity_poly.entity_id
_entity_poly.type
_entity_poly.pdbx_seq_one_letter_code
_entity_poly.pdbx_strand_id
1 'polypeptide(L)'
;MKKIFNHFWCTLATLCLVLGACKEDDLPEVNREPFFSPNGDIALMQVKLGAPGNSLEGGYLDLATGTVYQEAAVGAQEGKVDLLFAKSSSGAVNLMVPASAGLEGWDFRNRGTLMKLRSTSSEELAMFNSLKTSGALETAYTTTQQTLATRTGYVAEEDGPSDRVLNVVAGDLILYKSLEENRQIIAIGRAVTVSTGNSGALTIDFKVAQNIKGATPAVQPDPATDYKKLELMLGSQTNAYLGNNLDFFTGKALVDAEASAAPGSVDLLLANSSTFGFNLMTPGGPGVIAFGGSSETKVLGWGTRNNGELIKLTSPIAQELQLLTDIQTASQIETTYNALKATAASRPNYNATNDGASDRIRSIEPGDLILYKSLTPGRKIYAVGRAVNLARGNAGSMVLQMKVSAELVNVPPPPVSDITTYQVTWGGQSNTSLGYFLDLKTGNVYNNTTSPANADKIDLFNAFGATTGVNFYTPGVAQTAFGAIETLIKTWPTRNNGNMVKLRNTTPEEREAFDALEFNQEIEAAYDQAQASVTSRAGYVALEDGPTNTRLRKLVANDIVYFRSASRNFTAAILVQDAEQSSTGTITLVVKVKKD
;
A
#
# COMPACT_ATOMS: atom_id res chain seq x y z
N MET A 1 32.70 28.20 88.04
CA MET A 1 31.46 28.97 88.32
C MET A 1 30.60 28.88 87.07
N LYS A 2 29.48 28.13 87.08
CA LYS A 2 28.11 28.67 87.23
C LYS A 2 27.93 29.89 86.30
N LYS A 3 27.01 29.97 85.35
CA LYS A 3 25.63 29.44 85.20
C LYS A 3 25.08 30.27 83.99
N ILE A 4 24.20 29.84 83.09
CA ILE A 4 22.79 29.46 83.26
C ILE A 4 22.26 28.98 81.90
N PHE A 5 21.37 28.01 82.00
CA PHE A 5 20.58 27.30 80.99
C PHE A 5 19.20 27.95 80.80
N ASN A 6 18.47 27.50 79.75
CA ASN A 6 17.01 27.53 79.50
C ASN A 6 16.53 28.53 78.42
N HIS A 7 15.67 28.20 77.45
CA HIS A 7 14.85 27.02 77.08
C HIS A 7 14.58 27.13 75.55
N PHE A 8 14.76 26.10 74.71
CA PHE A 8 13.79 25.05 74.29
C PHE A 8 12.75 25.47 73.20
N TRP A 9 12.94 24.93 71.98
CA TRP A 9 11.98 24.30 71.03
C TRP A 9 12.14 24.68 69.53
N CYS A 10 12.55 23.67 68.76
CA CYS A 10 12.14 23.27 67.41
C CYS A 10 12.61 23.95 66.11
N THR A 11 13.17 23.05 65.27
CA THR A 11 13.14 22.89 63.80
C THR A 11 14.24 23.48 62.92
N LEU A 12 14.91 22.53 62.23
CA LEU A 12 15.67 22.61 60.97
C LEU A 12 17.19 22.92 61.03
N ALA A 13 17.96 21.87 61.33
CA ALA A 13 19.32 21.64 60.84
C ALA A 13 19.23 20.45 59.84
N THR A 14 19.97 20.28 58.75
CA THR A 14 21.40 20.52 58.54
C THR A 14 21.68 20.35 57.04
N LEU A 15 22.47 21.23 56.40
CA LEU A 15 23.23 20.87 55.21
C LEU A 15 24.65 21.45 55.33
N CYS A 16 25.57 20.59 55.78
CA CYS A 16 27.03 20.78 55.82
C CYS A 16 27.59 20.72 54.38
N LEU A 17 28.43 21.68 53.96
CA LEU A 17 29.92 21.62 53.95
C LEU A 17 30.44 20.41 53.14
N VAL A 18 31.26 20.55 52.09
CA VAL A 18 32.60 21.15 52.05
C VAL A 18 33.01 21.44 50.59
N LEU A 19 33.65 22.60 50.39
CA LEU A 19 34.39 23.01 49.19
C LEU A 19 35.73 22.26 49.11
N GLY A 20 36.00 21.59 48.00
CA GLY A 20 37.27 20.95 47.68
C GLY A 20 37.78 21.42 46.31
N ALA A 21 39.05 21.81 46.27
CA ALA A 21 39.79 22.24 45.10
C ALA A 21 39.67 21.26 43.91
N CYS A 22 39.43 21.78 42.72
CA CYS A 22 39.42 21.04 41.46
C CYS A 22 40.82 20.48 41.17
N LYS A 23 41.02 19.20 41.46
CA LYS A 23 42.02 18.36 40.80
C LYS A 23 41.31 17.60 39.69
N GLU A 24 41.78 17.81 38.47
CA GLU A 24 41.78 16.79 37.42
C GLU A 24 42.39 15.51 38.00
N ASP A 25 41.55 14.50 38.23
CA ASP A 25 41.97 13.11 38.40
C ASP A 25 40.92 12.25 37.66
N ASP A 26 41.34 11.78 36.49
CA ASP A 26 41.02 10.50 35.87
C ASP A 26 39.56 9.99 35.93
N LEU A 27 38.71 10.55 35.06
CA LEU A 27 37.69 9.73 34.41
C LEU A 27 38.33 9.16 33.15
N PRO A 28 38.36 7.83 32.95
CA PRO A 28 38.87 7.28 31.70
C PRO A 28 38.01 7.84 30.57
N GLU A 29 38.64 8.61 29.70
CA GLU A 29 38.20 8.76 28.33
C GLU A 29 37.94 7.34 27.79
N VAL A 30 36.67 6.92 27.77
CA VAL A 30 36.27 5.84 26.89
C VAL A 30 36.37 6.45 25.51
N ASN A 31 37.57 6.29 24.92
CA ASN A 31 37.92 6.61 23.55
C ASN A 31 36.69 6.53 22.65
N ARG A 32 36.19 7.68 22.24
CA ARG A 32 35.26 7.79 21.13
C ARG A 32 36.07 7.67 19.84
N GLU A 33 36.45 6.45 19.49
CA GLU A 33 36.73 6.12 18.10
C GLU A 33 35.41 5.64 17.47
N PRO A 34 35.06 6.01 16.23
CA PRO A 34 34.10 5.24 15.46
C PRO A 34 34.79 3.90 15.15
N PHE A 35 34.63 2.92 16.03
CA PHE A 35 35.38 1.66 16.01
C PHE A 35 34.89 0.74 14.89
N PHE A 36 35.24 1.07 13.65
CA PHE A 36 35.42 0.05 12.61
C PHE A 36 36.38 -1.00 13.16
N SER A 37 36.07 -2.29 12.96
CA SER A 37 37.10 -3.31 13.11
C SER A 37 38.26 -2.91 12.20
N PRO A 38 39.53 -2.91 12.65
CA PRO A 38 40.65 -2.49 11.80
C PRO A 38 40.78 -3.29 10.49
N ASN A 39 39.98 -4.35 10.30
CA ASN A 39 39.88 -5.17 9.11
C ASN A 39 38.41 -5.48 8.68
N GLY A 40 37.43 -4.64 9.01
CA GLY A 40 36.01 -4.92 8.77
C GLY A 40 35.13 -3.69 8.55
N ASP A 41 34.05 -3.83 7.77
CA ASP A 41 33.12 -2.75 7.36
C ASP A 41 31.83 -2.69 8.20
N ILE A 42 31.83 -3.27 9.39
CA ILE A 42 30.71 -3.20 10.36
C ILE A 42 31.10 -2.36 11.58
N ALA A 43 30.13 -1.59 12.07
CA ALA A 43 30.25 -0.82 13.31
C ALA A 43 30.06 -1.72 14.54
N LEU A 44 30.88 -1.51 15.56
CA LEU A 44 30.72 -2.13 16.87
C LEU A 44 30.19 -1.08 17.85
N MET A 45 29.10 -1.40 18.54
CA MET A 45 28.53 -0.50 19.55
C MET A 45 28.01 -1.26 20.74
N GLN A 46 28.30 -0.78 21.94
CA GLN A 46 27.62 -1.23 23.15
C GLN A 46 26.55 -0.18 23.49
N VAL A 47 25.31 -0.63 23.63
CA VAL A 47 24.18 0.24 23.95
C VAL A 47 23.51 -0.23 25.21
N LYS A 48 23.03 0.72 26.01
CA LYS A 48 22.23 0.45 27.20
C LYS A 48 20.85 1.04 27.01
N LEU A 49 19.83 0.19 27.13
CA LEU A 49 18.43 0.52 26.96
C LEU A 49 17.70 0.39 28.30
N GLY A 50 16.91 1.41 28.65
CA GLY A 50 16.06 1.44 29.83
C GLY A 50 14.59 1.24 29.50
N ALA A 51 13.84 0.68 30.45
CA ALA A 51 12.38 0.58 30.37
C ALA A 51 11.69 1.95 30.21
N PRO A 52 10.54 2.02 29.51
CA PRO A 52 9.67 3.19 29.53
C PRO A 52 9.40 3.64 30.99
N GLY A 53 9.64 4.92 31.29
CA GLY A 53 9.57 5.48 32.64
C GLY A 53 10.89 5.52 33.44
N ASN A 54 12.01 5.00 32.91
CA ASN A 54 13.33 5.27 33.48
C ASN A 54 13.85 6.63 32.97
N SER A 55 13.80 7.67 33.80
CA SER A 55 14.23 9.03 33.41
C SER A 55 15.75 9.17 33.17
N LEU A 56 16.54 8.18 33.58
CA LEU A 56 17.99 8.18 33.43
C LEU A 56 18.46 7.45 32.16
N GLU A 57 17.64 6.57 31.57
CA GLU A 57 18.02 5.70 30.45
C GLU A 57 16.90 5.64 29.40
N GLY A 58 17.22 5.91 28.13
CA GLY A 58 16.25 5.89 27.04
C GLY A 58 15.90 4.48 26.57
N GLY A 59 14.73 4.34 25.93
CA GLY A 59 14.21 3.05 25.43
C GLY A 59 14.16 2.93 23.91
N TYR A 60 14.61 3.96 23.17
CA TYR A 60 14.44 4.07 21.72
C TYR A 60 15.81 4.13 21.05
N LEU A 61 16.17 3.11 20.28
CA LEU A 61 17.50 2.94 19.70
C LEU A 61 17.51 3.24 18.20
N ASP A 62 18.40 4.13 17.79
CA ASP A 62 18.85 4.29 16.41
C ASP A 62 20.11 3.44 16.21
N LEU A 63 19.96 2.29 15.56
CA LEU A 63 21.07 1.37 15.26
C LEU A 63 22.05 1.97 14.25
N ALA A 64 21.66 3.01 13.50
CA ALA A 64 22.58 3.63 12.58
C ALA A 64 23.71 4.39 13.31
N THR A 65 23.39 4.94 14.48
CA THR A 65 24.33 5.78 15.24
C THR A 65 24.69 5.19 16.60
N GLY A 66 23.95 4.18 17.07
CA GLY A 66 23.99 3.69 18.44
C GLY A 66 23.34 4.67 19.44
N THR A 67 22.65 5.71 18.96
CA THR A 67 22.02 6.71 19.82
C THR A 67 20.78 6.13 20.49
N VAL A 68 20.70 6.30 21.80
CA VAL A 68 19.54 5.92 22.60
C VAL A 68 18.78 7.18 23.01
N TYR A 69 17.56 7.32 22.51
CA TYR A 69 16.67 8.43 22.84
C TYR A 69 15.79 8.10 24.03
N GLN A 70 15.56 9.12 24.85
CA GLN A 70 14.56 9.09 25.92
C GLN A 70 13.17 9.46 25.37
N GLU A 71 12.13 9.01 26.05
CA GLU A 71 10.73 9.22 25.65
C GLU A 71 10.39 10.70 25.42
N ALA A 72 10.91 11.61 26.24
CA ALA A 72 10.66 13.04 26.09
C ALA A 72 11.34 13.68 24.85
N ALA A 73 12.36 13.03 24.28
CA ALA A 73 13.18 13.58 23.20
C ALA A 73 12.98 12.87 21.85
N VAL A 74 12.30 11.72 21.85
CA VAL A 74 12.22 10.84 20.67
C VAL A 74 11.24 11.32 19.60
N GLY A 75 10.24 12.14 19.94
CA GLY A 75 9.19 12.55 18.99
C GLY A 75 9.72 13.22 17.71
N ALA A 76 10.82 13.99 17.81
CA ALA A 76 11.46 14.62 16.64
C ALA A 76 12.41 13.68 15.85
N GLN A 77 12.58 12.44 16.32
CA GLN A 77 13.54 11.46 15.81
C GLN A 77 12.87 10.14 15.39
N GLU A 78 11.53 10.13 15.26
CA GLU A 78 10.72 8.94 14.97
C GLU A 78 11.23 8.13 13.75
N GLY A 79 11.64 8.81 12.67
CA GLY A 79 12.19 8.17 11.47
C GLY A 79 13.60 7.59 11.61
N LYS A 80 14.26 7.77 12.76
CA LYS A 80 15.60 7.24 13.03
C LYS A 80 15.59 6.04 13.98
N VAL A 81 14.50 5.78 14.69
CA VAL A 81 14.47 4.71 15.69
C VAL A 81 14.23 3.37 15.01
N ASP A 82 15.09 2.38 15.23
CA ASP A 82 14.93 1.03 14.65
C ASP A 82 14.39 0.02 15.66
N LEU A 83 14.76 0.18 16.93
CA LEU A 83 14.40 -0.73 18.00
C LEU A 83 13.88 0.03 19.22
N LEU A 84 12.91 -0.59 19.88
CA LEU A 84 12.40 -0.16 21.17
C LEU A 84 12.61 -1.26 22.19
N PHE A 85 13.01 -0.82 23.38
CA PHE A 85 12.93 -1.62 24.57
C PHE A 85 11.49 -1.60 25.08
N ALA A 86 10.93 -2.78 25.33
CA ALA A 86 9.64 -2.94 25.95
C ALA A 86 9.72 -3.93 27.10
N LYS A 87 8.84 -3.77 28.09
CA LYS A 87 8.74 -4.66 29.23
C LYS A 87 7.34 -5.26 29.32
N SER A 88 7.25 -6.53 29.69
CA SER A 88 5.98 -7.18 30.03
C SER A 88 5.51 -6.80 31.44
N SER A 89 4.23 -7.02 31.73
CA SER A 89 3.67 -6.91 33.09
C SER A 89 4.37 -7.82 34.10
N SER A 90 4.98 -8.92 33.65
CA SER A 90 5.77 -9.85 34.47
C SER A 90 7.23 -9.42 34.71
N GLY A 91 7.69 -8.31 34.11
CA GLY A 91 9.07 -7.85 34.26
C GLY A 91 10.06 -8.42 33.24
N ALA A 92 9.59 -9.14 32.23
CA ALA A 92 10.43 -9.65 31.16
C ALA A 92 10.82 -8.53 30.18
N VAL A 93 12.05 -8.62 29.68
CA VAL A 93 12.65 -7.67 28.73
C VAL A 93 12.39 -8.14 27.31
N ASN A 94 11.89 -7.23 26.47
CA ASN A 94 11.53 -7.47 25.09
C ASN A 94 12.15 -6.40 24.18
N LEU A 95 12.37 -6.75 22.92
CA LEU A 95 12.74 -5.79 21.88
C LEU A 95 11.69 -5.83 20.77
N MET A 96 11.38 -4.69 20.20
CA MET A 96 10.43 -4.58 19.10
C MET A 96 10.81 -3.45 18.15
N VAL A 97 10.33 -3.52 16.92
CA VAL A 97 10.45 -2.41 15.97
C VAL A 97 9.33 -1.37 16.21
N PRO A 98 9.53 -0.08 15.85
CA PRO A 98 8.50 0.95 16.06
C PRO A 98 7.14 0.65 15.47
N ALA A 99 7.10 0.02 14.29
CA ALA A 99 5.84 -0.35 13.65
C ALA A 99 5.01 -1.36 14.47
N SER A 100 5.66 -2.11 15.36
CA SER A 100 5.03 -3.09 16.25
C SER A 100 4.44 -2.47 17.53
N ALA A 101 4.82 -1.23 17.83
CA ALA A 101 4.48 -0.56 19.07
C ALA A 101 3.27 0.36 18.91
N GLY A 102 2.41 0.40 19.93
CA GLY A 102 1.29 1.35 20.03
C GLY A 102 1.75 2.77 20.37
N LEU A 103 2.65 3.34 19.58
CA LEU A 103 3.23 4.67 19.80
C LEU A 103 2.24 5.73 19.31
N GLU A 104 1.52 6.36 20.22
CA GLU A 104 0.62 7.46 19.88
C GLU A 104 1.42 8.71 19.44
N GLY A 105 0.95 9.36 18.37
CA GLY A 105 1.54 10.62 17.87
C GLY A 105 2.80 10.47 17.01
N TRP A 106 3.18 9.25 16.61
CA TRP A 106 4.24 9.04 15.62
C TRP A 106 3.65 8.93 14.21
N ASP A 107 4.10 9.81 13.30
CA ASP A 107 3.70 9.86 11.89
C ASP A 107 4.47 8.82 11.07
N PHE A 108 5.67 8.44 11.51
CA PHE A 108 6.50 7.45 10.82
C PHE A 108 7.15 6.45 11.78
N ARG A 109 7.12 5.16 11.40
CA ARG A 109 7.58 4.05 12.24
C ARG A 109 8.39 3.06 11.42
N ASN A 110 9.68 2.96 11.70
CA ASN A 110 10.55 2.00 11.01
C ASN A 110 10.07 0.56 11.23
N ARG A 111 10.12 -0.23 10.17
CA ARG A 111 9.89 -1.69 10.20
C ARG A 111 11.20 -2.46 10.16
N GLY A 112 11.14 -3.68 10.65
CA GLY A 112 12.27 -4.59 10.62
C GLY A 112 11.86 -5.99 11.07
N THR A 113 12.76 -6.94 10.85
CA THR A 113 12.60 -8.33 11.29
C THR A 113 13.64 -8.65 12.33
N LEU A 114 13.16 -9.05 13.51
CA LEU A 114 13.92 -9.51 14.66
C LEU A 114 13.90 -11.03 14.75
N MET A 115 15.04 -11.60 15.12
CA MET A 115 15.19 -13.00 15.52
C MET A 115 16.04 -13.08 16.78
N LYS A 116 15.82 -14.09 17.61
CA LYS A 116 16.58 -14.32 18.83
C LYS A 116 17.06 -15.76 18.89
N LEU A 117 18.38 -15.93 18.93
CA LEU A 117 19.02 -17.20 19.23
C LEU A 117 19.09 -17.36 20.74
N ARG A 118 18.00 -17.89 21.30
CA ARG A 118 17.95 -18.20 22.73
C ARG A 118 19.00 -19.24 23.11
N SER A 119 19.55 -19.12 24.31
CA SER A 119 20.54 -20.07 24.85
C SER A 119 21.68 -20.31 23.87
N THR A 120 22.29 -19.23 23.40
CA THR A 120 23.31 -19.23 22.34
C THR A 120 24.39 -20.28 22.59
N SER A 121 24.64 -21.14 21.60
CA SER A 121 25.67 -22.18 21.68
C SER A 121 27.07 -21.59 21.58
N SER A 122 28.09 -22.39 21.94
CA SER A 122 29.49 -22.00 21.79
C SER A 122 29.86 -21.67 20.34
N GLU A 123 29.29 -22.41 19.37
CA GLU A 123 29.49 -22.18 17.94
C GLU A 123 28.85 -20.87 17.47
N GLU A 124 27.66 -20.55 17.98
CA GLU A 124 26.96 -19.31 17.65
C GLU A 124 27.64 -18.08 18.25
N LEU A 125 28.17 -18.23 19.47
CA LEU A 125 28.99 -17.20 20.08
C LEU A 125 30.32 -17.02 19.32
N ALA A 126 30.93 -18.12 18.87
CA ALA A 126 32.12 -18.06 18.01
C ALA A 126 31.82 -17.39 16.66
N MET A 127 30.66 -17.70 16.05
CA MET A 127 30.17 -17.03 14.85
C MET A 127 30.02 -15.53 15.09
N PHE A 128 29.26 -15.12 16.11
CA PHE A 128 29.13 -13.71 16.50
C PHE A 128 30.49 -13.03 16.65
N ASN A 129 31.43 -13.62 17.39
CA ASN A 129 32.76 -13.05 17.61
C ASN A 129 33.57 -12.92 16.32
N SER A 130 33.43 -13.87 15.38
CA SER A 130 34.17 -13.90 14.12
C SER A 130 33.68 -12.88 13.07
N LEU A 131 32.45 -12.36 13.20
CA LEU A 131 31.87 -11.42 12.25
C LEU A 131 32.68 -10.12 12.19
N LYS A 132 33.13 -9.77 10.99
CA LYS A 132 33.88 -8.53 10.71
C LYS A 132 33.34 -7.77 9.52
N THR A 133 32.56 -8.40 8.64
CA THR A 133 32.09 -7.77 7.42
C THR A 133 30.58 -7.77 7.26
N SER A 134 30.06 -6.81 6.49
CA SER A 134 28.65 -6.68 6.10
C SER A 134 28.15 -7.95 5.40
N GLY A 135 28.93 -8.50 4.47
CA GLY A 135 28.59 -9.76 3.79
C GLY A 135 28.58 -10.97 4.73
N ALA A 136 29.48 -11.03 5.71
CA ALA A 136 29.46 -12.09 6.72
C ALA A 136 28.24 -11.94 7.65
N LEU A 137 27.86 -10.70 7.97
CA LEU A 137 26.69 -10.39 8.79
C LEU A 137 25.38 -10.75 8.07
N GLU A 138 25.25 -10.43 6.77
CA GLU A 138 24.11 -10.87 5.94
C GLU A 138 24.05 -12.39 5.85
N THR A 139 25.21 -13.06 5.69
CA THR A 139 25.29 -14.52 5.66
C THR A 139 24.79 -15.10 6.98
N ALA A 140 25.28 -14.61 8.12
CA ALA A 140 24.83 -15.03 9.44
C ALA A 140 23.33 -14.81 9.62
N TYR A 141 22.81 -13.64 9.24
CA TYR A 141 21.38 -13.35 9.28
C TYR A 141 20.56 -14.35 8.47
N THR A 142 20.95 -14.58 7.22
CA THR A 142 20.24 -15.49 6.30
C THR A 142 20.30 -16.93 6.80
N THR A 143 21.46 -17.40 7.25
CA THR A 143 21.63 -18.75 7.80
C THR A 143 20.79 -18.95 9.05
N THR A 144 20.80 -17.98 9.96
CA THR A 144 19.95 -18.02 11.16
C THR A 144 18.48 -18.02 10.75
N GLN A 145 18.06 -17.16 9.82
CA GLN A 145 16.67 -17.11 9.34
C GLN A 145 16.19 -18.46 8.79
N GLN A 146 17.04 -19.20 8.11
CA GLN A 146 16.70 -20.51 7.55
C GLN A 146 16.67 -21.64 8.59
N THR A 147 17.46 -21.52 9.66
CA THR A 147 17.68 -22.62 10.62
C THR A 147 16.99 -22.42 11.96
N LEU A 148 16.56 -21.19 12.30
CA LEU A 148 16.02 -20.82 13.61
C LEU A 148 14.88 -21.74 14.06
N ALA A 149 13.90 -22.01 13.19
CA ALA A 149 12.73 -22.82 13.51
C ALA A 149 13.06 -24.30 13.78
N THR A 150 14.25 -24.76 13.42
CA THR A 150 14.70 -26.15 13.64
C THR A 150 15.43 -26.33 14.97
N ARG A 151 15.67 -25.23 15.71
CA ARG A 151 16.38 -25.28 16.99
C ARG A 151 15.54 -25.91 18.08
N THR A 152 16.18 -26.74 18.90
CA THR A 152 15.60 -27.25 20.14
C THR A 152 15.24 -26.08 21.07
N GLY A 153 13.97 -26.00 21.48
CA GLY A 153 13.48 -24.94 22.37
C GLY A 153 13.07 -23.64 21.67
N TYR A 154 13.05 -23.63 20.34
CA TYR A 154 12.48 -22.54 19.54
C TYR A 154 11.00 -22.31 19.87
N VAL A 155 10.63 -21.06 20.14
CA VAL A 155 9.24 -20.61 20.33
C VAL A 155 9.00 -19.45 19.37
N ALA A 156 8.18 -19.67 18.35
CA ALA A 156 7.99 -18.70 17.25
C ALA A 156 7.53 -17.33 17.74
N GLU A 157 6.66 -17.30 18.76
CA GLU A 157 6.10 -16.09 19.34
C GLU A 157 7.14 -15.28 20.15
N GLU A 158 8.23 -15.91 20.61
CA GLU A 158 9.26 -15.26 21.41
C GLU A 158 10.56 -15.01 20.64
N ASP A 159 10.93 -15.93 19.77
CA ASP A 159 12.24 -15.98 19.15
C ASP A 159 12.25 -15.39 17.73
N GLY A 160 11.09 -15.09 17.14
CA GLY A 160 10.96 -14.60 15.76
C GLY A 160 11.21 -15.72 14.72
N PRO A 161 11.34 -15.42 13.41
CA PRO A 161 11.38 -14.08 12.83
C PRO A 161 10.06 -13.36 13.07
N SER A 162 10.11 -12.12 13.54
CA SER A 162 8.92 -11.32 13.88
C SER A 162 9.29 -9.84 13.96
N ASP A 163 8.32 -8.97 14.18
CA ASP A 163 8.51 -7.55 14.45
C ASP A 163 8.96 -7.28 15.91
N ARG A 164 8.99 -8.33 16.74
CA ARG A 164 9.41 -8.32 18.14
C ARG A 164 10.06 -9.64 18.55
N VAL A 165 10.89 -9.59 19.58
CA VAL A 165 11.40 -10.75 20.32
C VAL A 165 11.14 -10.57 21.81
N LEU A 166 10.78 -11.66 22.47
CA LEU A 166 10.31 -11.65 23.84
C LEU A 166 11.26 -12.39 24.77
N ASN A 167 11.20 -12.03 26.06
CA ASN A 167 11.94 -12.73 27.12
C ASN A 167 13.44 -12.80 26.83
N VAL A 168 14.04 -11.67 26.45
CA VAL A 168 15.48 -11.55 26.22
C VAL A 168 16.21 -11.74 27.54
N VAL A 169 17.19 -12.66 27.56
CA VAL A 169 18.06 -12.90 28.71
C VAL A 169 19.53 -12.68 28.35
N ALA A 170 20.38 -12.52 29.37
CA ALA A 170 21.81 -12.36 29.15
C ALA A 170 22.39 -13.59 28.43
N GLY A 171 23.17 -13.36 27.38
CA GLY A 171 23.75 -14.38 26.52
C GLY A 171 23.03 -14.56 25.19
N ASP A 172 21.77 -14.16 25.06
CA ASP A 172 21.02 -14.29 23.80
C ASP A 172 21.65 -13.44 22.69
N LEU A 173 21.65 -13.97 21.45
CA LEU A 173 21.94 -13.19 20.25
C LEU A 173 20.64 -12.71 19.60
N ILE A 174 20.56 -11.42 19.32
CA ILE A 174 19.43 -10.75 18.67
C ILE A 174 19.86 -10.32 17.28
N LEU A 175 19.22 -10.85 16.25
CA LEU A 175 19.46 -10.46 14.88
C LEU A 175 18.35 -9.50 14.43
N TYR A 176 18.73 -8.46 13.71
CA TYR A 176 17.82 -7.46 13.17
C TYR A 176 18.17 -7.19 11.70
N LYS A 177 17.13 -7.06 10.86
CA LYS A 177 17.25 -6.52 9.50
C LYS A 177 16.16 -5.50 9.29
N SER A 178 16.55 -4.30 8.85
CA SER A 178 15.62 -3.24 8.51
C SER A 178 14.86 -3.60 7.23
N LEU A 179 13.57 -3.27 7.21
CA LEU A 179 12.74 -3.34 6.01
C LEU A 179 12.61 -1.98 5.33
N GLU A 180 13.29 -0.95 5.84
CA GLU A 180 13.24 0.40 5.29
C GLU A 180 14.41 0.64 4.32
N GLU A 181 14.07 1.01 3.08
CA GLU A 181 15.02 1.21 1.98
C GLU A 181 16.04 2.32 2.27
N ASN A 182 15.68 3.30 3.08
CA ASN A 182 16.56 4.41 3.48
C ASN A 182 17.43 4.12 4.70
N ARG A 183 17.20 3.01 5.41
CA ARG A 183 17.99 2.59 6.58
C ARG A 183 19.04 1.55 6.17
N GLN A 184 18.62 0.50 5.46
CA GLN A 184 19.49 -0.60 4.99
C GLN A 184 20.41 -1.18 6.10
N ILE A 185 19.86 -1.33 7.31
CA ILE A 185 20.59 -1.80 8.49
C ILE A 185 20.44 -3.31 8.64
N ILE A 186 21.55 -3.99 8.91
CA ILE A 186 21.58 -5.36 9.42
C ILE A 186 22.41 -5.36 10.68
N ALA A 187 21.92 -5.99 11.73
CA ALA A 187 22.60 -6.05 12.99
C ALA A 187 22.51 -7.43 13.64
N ILE A 188 23.54 -7.77 14.40
CA ILE A 188 23.49 -8.83 15.40
C ILE A 188 23.99 -8.28 16.72
N GLY A 189 23.21 -8.47 17.78
CA GLY A 189 23.49 -7.98 19.12
C GLY A 189 23.62 -9.13 20.10
N ARG A 190 24.60 -9.08 21.00
CA ARG A 190 24.68 -9.99 22.14
C ARG A 190 24.16 -9.29 23.39
N ALA A 191 23.11 -9.84 24.01
CA ALA A 191 22.64 -9.36 25.30
C ALA A 191 23.70 -9.64 26.38
N VAL A 192 24.30 -8.58 26.94
CA VAL A 192 25.39 -8.67 27.92
C VAL A 192 24.84 -8.74 29.33
N THR A 193 23.98 -7.77 29.68
CA THR A 193 23.33 -7.71 30.99
C THR A 193 21.84 -7.44 30.80
N VAL A 194 21.04 -8.14 31.59
CA VAL A 194 19.58 -7.97 31.64
C VAL A 194 19.19 -7.80 33.09
N SER A 195 18.65 -6.63 33.41
CA SER A 195 18.06 -6.34 34.71
C SER A 195 16.54 -6.40 34.58
N THR A 196 15.93 -7.32 35.32
CA THR A 196 14.46 -7.42 35.44
C THR A 196 13.96 -6.58 36.62
N GLY A 197 12.67 -6.25 36.65
CA GLY A 197 12.07 -5.40 37.70
C GLY A 197 11.63 -4.02 37.21
N ASN A 198 11.28 -3.10 38.12
CA ASN A 198 10.57 -1.85 37.80
C ASN A 198 11.38 -0.82 37.00
N SER A 199 12.71 -0.89 37.03
CA SER A 199 13.62 0.01 36.29
C SER A 199 14.45 -0.74 35.24
N GLY A 200 13.97 -1.91 34.78
CA GLY A 200 14.74 -2.88 34.02
C GLY A 200 15.56 -2.28 32.87
N ALA A 201 16.72 -2.86 32.64
CA ALA A 201 17.72 -2.36 31.70
C ALA A 201 18.34 -3.52 30.91
N LEU A 202 18.76 -3.23 29.68
CA LEU A 202 19.39 -4.18 28.77
C LEU A 202 20.63 -3.53 28.18
N THR A 203 21.78 -4.17 28.39
CA THR A 203 23.02 -3.82 27.69
C THR A 203 23.24 -4.81 26.57
N ILE A 204 23.43 -4.33 25.34
CA ILE A 204 23.69 -5.15 24.17
C ILE A 204 24.95 -4.69 23.45
N ASP A 205 25.80 -5.64 23.07
CA ASP A 205 26.90 -5.42 22.14
C ASP A 205 26.43 -5.72 20.72
N PHE A 206 26.20 -4.68 19.91
CA PHE A 206 25.84 -4.81 18.51
C PHE A 206 27.05 -4.79 17.58
N LYS A 207 26.95 -5.62 16.54
CA LYS A 207 27.66 -5.48 15.29
C LYS A 207 26.65 -5.06 14.22
N VAL A 208 26.87 -3.92 13.58
CA VAL A 208 25.92 -3.29 12.68
C VAL A 208 26.57 -3.02 11.33
N ALA A 209 25.97 -3.53 10.27
CA ALA A 209 26.25 -3.09 8.91
C ALA A 209 25.17 -2.09 8.49
N GLN A 210 25.61 -0.96 7.94
CA GLN A 210 24.77 -0.02 7.23
C GLN A 210 25.17 -0.07 5.78
N ASN A 211 24.33 -0.69 4.95
CA ASN A 211 24.52 -0.64 3.52
C ASN A 211 23.91 0.65 2.97
N ILE A 212 24.32 1.83 3.46
CA ILE A 212 23.89 3.09 2.83
C ILE A 212 24.56 3.12 1.44
N LYS A 213 23.78 3.03 0.36
CA LYS A 213 24.24 3.47 -0.97
C LYS A 213 24.66 4.95 -0.86
N GLY A 214 25.94 5.27 -0.58
CA GLY A 214 26.33 6.69 -0.45
C GLY A 214 27.69 7.12 0.11
N ALA A 215 28.61 6.28 0.59
CA ALA A 215 29.97 6.71 0.96
C ALA A 215 31.02 5.91 0.19
N THR A 216 31.58 6.52 -0.87
CA THR A 216 32.38 5.86 -1.92
C THR A 216 33.85 5.66 -1.54
N PRO A 217 34.49 4.58 -2.04
CA PRO A 217 35.64 4.76 -2.92
C PRO A 217 35.29 4.24 -4.32
N ALA A 218 35.52 5.09 -5.32
CA ALA A 218 35.22 4.95 -6.75
C ALA A 218 34.80 3.54 -7.24
N VAL A 219 33.49 3.34 -7.38
CA VAL A 219 32.91 2.41 -8.37
C VAL A 219 31.98 3.24 -9.23
N GLN A 220 32.06 3.01 -10.54
CA GLN A 220 31.23 3.64 -11.55
C GLN A 220 29.73 3.64 -11.18
N PRO A 221 28.96 4.62 -11.67
CA PRO A 221 27.52 4.67 -11.46
C PRO A 221 26.89 3.35 -11.90
N ASP A 222 26.38 2.58 -10.93
CA ASP A 222 25.43 1.51 -11.19
C ASP A 222 24.18 2.20 -11.77
N PRO A 223 23.83 1.97 -13.05
CA PRO A 223 22.64 2.58 -13.64
C PRO A 223 21.44 2.14 -12.81
N ALA A 224 20.51 3.06 -12.55
CA ALA A 224 19.28 2.78 -11.82
C ALA A 224 18.69 1.42 -12.25
N THR A 225 18.74 0.41 -11.38
CA THR A 225 18.10 -0.87 -11.66
C THR A 225 16.62 -0.61 -11.80
N ASP A 226 16.06 -0.94 -12.96
CA ASP A 226 14.66 -0.77 -13.36
C ASP A 226 13.70 -1.75 -12.65
N TYR A 227 14.13 -2.40 -11.57
CA TYR A 227 13.35 -3.41 -10.85
C TYR A 227 13.52 -3.29 -9.33
N LYS A 228 12.54 -3.78 -8.58
CA LYS A 228 12.54 -3.80 -7.10
C LYS A 228 12.98 -5.15 -6.56
N LYS A 229 13.70 -5.13 -5.44
CA LYS A 229 13.97 -6.31 -4.61
C LYS A 229 13.14 -6.20 -3.35
N LEU A 230 12.30 -7.18 -3.09
CA LEU A 230 11.40 -7.21 -1.94
C LEU A 230 11.76 -8.39 -1.05
N GLU A 231 11.81 -8.16 0.26
CA GLU A 231 11.84 -9.19 1.29
C GLU A 231 10.69 -8.88 2.24
N LEU A 232 9.63 -9.68 2.18
CA LEU A 232 8.35 -9.36 2.82
C LEU A 232 7.95 -10.47 3.77
N MET A 233 7.71 -10.09 5.01
CA MET A 233 7.11 -10.97 6.01
C MET A 233 5.61 -10.80 5.99
N LEU A 234 4.91 -11.87 5.60
CA LEU A 234 3.47 -11.92 5.43
C LEU A 234 2.85 -12.76 6.56
N GLY A 235 1.79 -12.26 7.17
CA GLY A 235 0.95 -13.02 8.09
C GLY A 235 -0.05 -13.88 7.35
N SER A 236 -0.51 -14.97 7.96
CA SER A 236 -1.74 -15.62 7.53
C SER A 236 -2.94 -14.68 7.73
N GLN A 237 -4.08 -15.03 7.14
CA GLN A 237 -5.33 -14.30 7.29
C GLN A 237 -5.88 -14.24 8.74
N THR A 238 -5.30 -15.00 9.66
CA THR A 238 -5.67 -14.94 11.10
C THR A 238 -4.59 -14.28 11.95
N ASN A 239 -3.49 -13.83 11.35
CA ASN A 239 -2.45 -13.09 12.03
C ASN A 239 -2.87 -11.62 12.18
N ALA A 240 -3.04 -11.16 13.42
CA ALA A 240 -3.52 -9.82 13.73
C ALA A 240 -2.45 -8.73 13.57
N TYR A 241 -1.17 -9.10 13.43
CA TYR A 241 -0.03 -8.20 13.53
C TYR A 241 0.71 -8.01 12.20
N LEU A 242 0.66 -9.01 11.33
CA LEU A 242 1.33 -9.00 10.03
C LEU A 242 0.31 -8.91 8.91
N GLY A 243 0.59 -8.04 7.94
CA GLY A 243 -0.22 -7.94 6.74
C GLY A 243 -0.21 -9.23 5.92
N ASN A 244 -1.35 -9.60 5.39
CA ASN A 244 -1.51 -10.76 4.49
C ASN A 244 -1.83 -10.34 3.04
N ASN A 245 -1.90 -9.02 2.77
CA ASN A 245 -2.21 -8.46 1.46
C ASN A 245 -0.94 -7.83 0.87
N LEU A 246 -0.39 -8.39 -0.19
CA LEU A 246 0.85 -7.94 -0.81
C LEU A 246 0.59 -6.84 -1.83
N ASP A 247 1.32 -5.73 -1.74
CA ASP A 247 1.39 -4.69 -2.77
C ASP A 247 2.82 -4.66 -3.33
N PHE A 248 2.99 -5.08 -4.58
CA PHE A 248 4.29 -5.09 -5.26
C PHE A 248 4.76 -3.69 -5.62
N PHE A 249 3.85 -2.73 -5.80
CA PHE A 249 4.20 -1.36 -6.12
C PHE A 249 4.83 -0.67 -4.91
N THR A 250 4.21 -0.75 -3.73
CA THR A 250 4.79 -0.16 -2.52
C THR A 250 5.80 -1.07 -1.81
N GLY A 251 5.83 -2.37 -2.15
CA GLY A 251 6.65 -3.34 -1.44
C GLY A 251 6.17 -3.53 -0.01
N LYS A 252 4.86 -3.56 0.21
CA LYS A 252 4.27 -3.67 1.55
C LYS A 252 3.42 -4.93 1.69
N ALA A 253 3.48 -5.51 2.88
CA ALA A 253 2.47 -6.45 3.38
C ALA A 253 1.45 -5.62 4.17
N LEU A 254 0.30 -5.34 3.55
CA LEU A 254 -0.77 -4.52 4.09
C LEU A 254 -1.66 -5.35 5.01
N VAL A 255 -2.02 -4.75 6.15
CA VAL A 255 -3.06 -5.31 7.03
C VAL A 255 -4.43 -5.08 6.42
N ASP A 256 -5.44 -5.72 7.01
CA ASP A 256 -6.76 -5.76 6.39
C ASP A 256 -7.39 -4.38 6.16
N ALA A 257 -7.22 -3.46 7.11
CA ALA A 257 -7.75 -2.11 7.01
C ALA A 257 -7.10 -1.31 5.87
N GLU A 258 -5.79 -1.39 5.73
CA GLU A 258 -5.03 -0.71 4.67
C GLU A 258 -5.40 -1.26 3.28
N ALA A 259 -5.48 -2.58 3.17
CA ALA A 259 -5.89 -3.26 1.94
C ALA A 259 -7.32 -2.89 1.52
N SER A 260 -8.25 -2.78 2.47
CA SER A 260 -9.62 -2.32 2.19
C SER A 260 -9.71 -0.85 1.78
N ALA A 261 -8.80 -0.01 2.25
CA ALA A 261 -8.76 1.40 1.86
C ALA A 261 -8.22 1.60 0.44
N ALA A 262 -7.36 0.69 -0.04
CA ALA A 262 -6.75 0.74 -1.36
C ALA A 262 -6.74 -0.64 -2.05
N PRO A 263 -7.90 -1.27 -2.32
CA PRO A 263 -7.96 -2.65 -2.78
C PRO A 263 -7.31 -2.87 -4.15
N GLY A 264 -7.32 -1.84 -5.02
CA GLY A 264 -6.62 -1.89 -6.30
C GLY A 264 -5.09 -1.92 -6.19
N SER A 265 -4.50 -1.63 -5.03
CA SER A 265 -3.05 -1.74 -4.83
C SER A 265 -2.60 -3.18 -4.57
N VAL A 266 -3.50 -4.06 -4.10
CA VAL A 266 -3.16 -5.41 -3.65
C VAL A 266 -2.98 -6.35 -4.84
N ASP A 267 -1.81 -6.96 -4.98
CA ASP A 267 -1.48 -7.90 -6.06
C ASP A 267 -1.66 -9.36 -5.66
N LEU A 268 -1.32 -9.71 -4.39
CA LEU A 268 -1.42 -11.07 -3.88
C LEU A 268 -2.00 -11.10 -2.46
N LEU A 269 -2.59 -12.23 -2.11
CA LEU A 269 -3.07 -12.54 -0.76
C LEU A 269 -2.34 -13.79 -0.26
N LEU A 270 -1.85 -13.75 0.98
CA LEU A 270 -1.41 -14.94 1.71
C LEU A 270 -2.56 -15.48 2.55
N ALA A 271 -2.83 -16.77 2.42
CA ALA A 271 -3.71 -17.49 3.33
C ALA A 271 -3.07 -18.80 3.77
N ASN A 272 -3.37 -19.21 5.00
CA ASN A 272 -2.94 -20.49 5.56
C ASN A 272 -4.16 -21.37 5.87
N SER A 273 -4.06 -22.65 5.57
CA SER A 273 -5.08 -23.65 5.94
C SER A 273 -4.43 -24.87 6.58
N SER A 274 -5.17 -25.54 7.47
CA SER A 274 -4.73 -26.79 8.07
C SER A 274 -4.52 -27.92 7.04
N THR A 275 -5.23 -27.88 5.92
CA THR A 275 -5.16 -28.93 4.88
C THR A 275 -4.07 -28.67 3.84
N PHE A 276 -3.92 -27.42 3.39
CA PHE A 276 -3.03 -27.09 2.26
C PHE A 276 -1.87 -26.17 2.63
N GLY A 277 -1.67 -25.86 3.92
CA GLY A 277 -0.60 -24.97 4.38
C GLY A 277 -0.77 -23.55 3.81
N PHE A 278 0.36 -22.89 3.52
CA PHE A 278 0.39 -21.54 2.96
C PHE A 278 0.08 -21.54 1.46
N ASN A 279 -0.75 -20.58 1.06
CA ASN A 279 -1.27 -20.40 -0.29
C ASN A 279 -1.11 -18.93 -0.68
N LEU A 280 -0.65 -18.69 -1.91
CA LEU A 280 -0.70 -17.36 -2.52
C LEU A 280 -1.80 -17.36 -3.57
N MET A 281 -2.57 -16.27 -3.62
CA MET A 281 -3.65 -16.10 -4.59
C MET A 281 -3.79 -14.65 -5.02
N THR A 282 -4.34 -14.45 -6.21
CA THR A 282 -4.66 -13.11 -6.72
C THR A 282 -6.06 -12.69 -6.23
N PRO A 283 -6.28 -11.42 -5.83
CA PRO A 283 -7.58 -10.97 -5.29
C PRO A 283 -8.78 -11.19 -6.22
N GLY A 284 -8.57 -11.09 -7.54
CA GLY A 284 -9.62 -11.29 -8.54
C GLY A 284 -9.90 -12.76 -8.87
N GLY A 285 -9.08 -13.68 -8.35
CA GLY A 285 -9.18 -15.11 -8.63
C GLY A 285 -10.31 -15.81 -7.86
N PRO A 286 -11.00 -16.81 -8.46
CA PRO A 286 -11.97 -17.65 -7.74
C PRO A 286 -11.37 -18.41 -6.54
N GLY A 287 -10.04 -18.58 -6.47
CA GLY A 287 -9.34 -19.24 -5.37
C GLY A 287 -9.55 -18.59 -3.99
N VAL A 288 -9.97 -17.33 -3.94
CA VAL A 288 -10.27 -16.57 -2.71
C VAL A 288 -11.45 -17.19 -1.94
N ILE A 289 -12.45 -17.70 -2.64
CA ILE A 289 -13.67 -18.30 -2.06
C ILE A 289 -13.35 -19.52 -1.18
N ALA A 290 -12.29 -20.25 -1.51
CA ALA A 290 -11.94 -21.49 -0.83
C ALA A 290 -11.46 -21.31 0.61
N PHE A 291 -11.24 -20.08 1.08
CA PHE A 291 -10.77 -19.78 2.44
C PHE A 291 -11.86 -19.31 3.41
N GLY A 292 -13.08 -19.07 2.94
CA GLY A 292 -14.25 -18.78 3.77
C GLY A 292 -14.14 -17.56 4.69
N GLY A 293 -15.23 -17.18 5.35
CA GLY A 293 -15.21 -16.25 6.49
C GLY A 293 -14.88 -14.79 6.14
N SER A 294 -14.01 -14.17 6.95
CA SER A 294 -13.68 -12.73 6.87
C SER A 294 -12.92 -12.36 5.60
N SER A 295 -12.00 -13.20 5.12
CA SER A 295 -11.19 -12.90 3.92
C SER A 295 -12.03 -12.96 2.64
N GLU A 296 -12.89 -13.96 2.49
CA GLU A 296 -13.80 -14.07 1.35
C GLU A 296 -14.80 -12.91 1.33
N THR A 297 -15.54 -12.70 2.42
CA THR A 297 -16.57 -11.66 2.51
C THR A 297 -15.99 -10.27 2.25
N LYS A 298 -14.78 -10.01 2.75
CA LYS A 298 -14.08 -8.73 2.59
C LYS A 298 -13.59 -8.52 1.16
N VAL A 299 -12.84 -9.47 0.61
CA VAL A 299 -12.24 -9.32 -0.73
C VAL A 299 -13.33 -9.32 -1.81
N LEU A 300 -14.39 -10.12 -1.68
CA LEU A 300 -15.52 -10.09 -2.61
C LEU A 300 -16.28 -8.75 -2.58
N GLY A 301 -16.21 -8.00 -1.48
CA GLY A 301 -16.77 -6.65 -1.36
C GLY A 301 -15.90 -5.54 -1.96
N TRP A 302 -14.68 -5.85 -2.42
CA TRP A 302 -13.81 -4.84 -3.04
C TRP A 302 -14.31 -4.48 -4.44
N GLY A 303 -14.45 -3.16 -4.70
CA GLY A 303 -14.85 -2.63 -6.00
C GLY A 303 -13.82 -2.87 -7.12
N THR A 304 -12.55 -3.08 -6.76
CA THR A 304 -11.46 -3.40 -7.69
C THR A 304 -10.63 -4.54 -7.13
N ARG A 305 -10.31 -5.53 -7.96
CA ARG A 305 -9.53 -6.71 -7.57
C ARG A 305 -8.54 -7.08 -8.67
N ASN A 306 -7.26 -7.10 -8.33
CA ASN A 306 -6.24 -7.43 -9.31
C ASN A 306 -6.23 -8.92 -9.65
N ASN A 307 -6.01 -9.22 -10.93
CA ASN A 307 -5.84 -10.56 -11.45
C ASN A 307 -4.38 -10.82 -11.77
N GLY A 308 -4.00 -12.09 -11.78
CA GLY A 308 -2.66 -12.50 -12.15
C GLY A 308 -2.56 -14.01 -12.37
N GLU A 309 -1.38 -14.42 -12.83
CA GLU A 309 -1.00 -15.80 -13.01
C GLU A 309 0.15 -16.12 -12.05
N LEU A 310 -0.05 -17.12 -11.21
CA LEU A 310 0.93 -17.66 -10.28
C LEU A 310 1.41 -19.03 -10.76
N ILE A 311 2.71 -19.25 -10.64
CA ILE A 311 3.35 -20.55 -10.83
C ILE A 311 4.31 -20.79 -9.67
N LYS A 312 4.32 -22.03 -9.17
CA LYS A 312 5.23 -22.49 -8.13
C LYS A 312 6.15 -23.57 -8.72
N LEU A 313 7.44 -23.49 -8.45
CA LEU A 313 8.37 -24.58 -8.74
C LEU A 313 8.87 -25.17 -7.42
N THR A 314 8.48 -26.41 -7.16
CA THR A 314 8.93 -27.16 -5.99
C THR A 314 10.32 -27.73 -6.21
N SER A 315 11.15 -27.69 -5.15
CA SER A 315 12.53 -28.20 -5.17
C SER A 315 13.34 -27.72 -6.39
N PRO A 316 13.56 -26.41 -6.55
CA PRO A 316 14.24 -25.87 -7.71
C PRO A 316 15.67 -26.41 -7.85
N ILE A 317 16.10 -26.63 -9.09
CA ILE A 317 17.47 -27.07 -9.39
C ILE A 317 18.43 -25.87 -9.35
N ALA A 318 19.73 -26.14 -9.25
CA ALA A 318 20.75 -25.09 -9.16
C ALA A 318 20.68 -24.08 -10.32
N GLN A 319 20.36 -24.52 -11.53
CA GLN A 319 20.20 -23.67 -12.70
C GLN A 319 19.02 -22.68 -12.54
N GLU A 320 17.90 -23.11 -11.94
CA GLU A 320 16.74 -22.25 -11.71
C GLU A 320 17.04 -21.21 -10.62
N LEU A 321 17.76 -21.61 -9.57
CA LEU A 321 18.25 -20.70 -8.53
C LEU A 321 19.26 -19.69 -9.09
N GLN A 322 20.09 -20.12 -10.04
CA GLN A 322 21.05 -19.27 -10.72
C GLN A 322 20.35 -18.20 -11.57
N LEU A 323 19.29 -18.58 -12.31
CA LEU A 323 18.47 -17.61 -13.07
C LEU A 323 17.93 -16.48 -12.17
N LEU A 324 17.52 -16.79 -10.94
CA LEU A 324 17.10 -15.76 -9.98
C LEU A 324 18.27 -14.87 -9.56
N THR A 325 19.45 -15.42 -9.33
CA THR A 325 20.65 -14.69 -8.91
C THR A 325 21.13 -13.74 -10.01
N ASP A 326 21.07 -14.18 -11.26
CA ASP A 326 21.58 -13.48 -12.44
C ASP A 326 20.74 -12.28 -12.90
N ILE A 327 19.50 -12.13 -12.41
CA ILE A 327 18.65 -10.99 -12.74
C ILE A 327 19.29 -9.68 -12.24
N GLN A 328 19.56 -8.78 -13.18
CA GLN A 328 20.04 -7.41 -13.01
C GLN A 328 19.13 -6.35 -13.66
N THR A 329 18.07 -6.74 -14.39
CA THR A 329 17.11 -5.81 -15.02
C THR A 329 15.66 -6.31 -14.97
N ALA A 330 14.70 -5.41 -15.17
CA ALA A 330 13.27 -5.75 -15.27
C ALA A 330 12.96 -6.65 -16.47
N SER A 331 13.60 -6.40 -17.61
CA SER A 331 13.48 -7.26 -18.79
C SER A 331 13.99 -8.68 -18.52
N GLN A 332 15.00 -8.84 -17.67
CA GLN A 332 15.47 -10.15 -17.23
C GLN A 332 14.49 -10.84 -16.27
N ILE A 333 13.68 -10.10 -15.50
CA ILE A 333 12.60 -10.69 -14.70
C ILE A 333 11.54 -11.32 -15.61
N GLU A 334 11.08 -10.60 -16.63
CA GLU A 334 10.14 -11.12 -17.61
C GLU A 334 10.71 -12.33 -18.38
N THR A 335 11.97 -12.23 -18.81
CA THR A 335 12.66 -13.33 -19.50
C THR A 335 12.76 -14.57 -18.61
N THR A 336 13.17 -14.41 -17.35
CA THR A 336 13.25 -15.50 -16.37
C THR A 336 11.89 -16.09 -16.06
N TYR A 337 10.85 -15.26 -15.89
CA TYR A 337 9.48 -15.72 -15.73
C TYR A 337 9.06 -16.62 -16.90
N ASN A 338 9.25 -16.16 -18.14
CA ASN A 338 8.86 -16.90 -19.34
C ASN A 338 9.66 -18.21 -19.50
N ALA A 339 10.95 -18.18 -19.21
CA ALA A 339 11.81 -19.38 -19.27
C ALA A 339 11.37 -20.44 -18.25
N LEU A 340 11.15 -20.04 -16.99
CA LEU A 340 10.71 -20.95 -15.93
C LEU A 340 9.28 -21.46 -16.15
N LYS A 341 8.38 -20.61 -16.66
CA LYS A 341 7.02 -21.01 -17.05
C LYS A 341 7.03 -22.09 -18.13
N ALA A 342 7.89 -21.96 -19.15
CA ALA A 342 7.94 -22.89 -20.27
C ALA A 342 8.31 -24.32 -19.85
N THR A 343 9.10 -24.47 -18.78
CA THR A 343 9.55 -25.78 -18.29
C THR A 343 8.73 -26.31 -17.11
N ALA A 344 7.95 -25.46 -16.43
CA ALA A 344 7.23 -25.79 -15.20
C ALA A 344 6.41 -27.08 -15.31
N ALA A 345 5.54 -27.16 -16.32
CA ALA A 345 4.62 -28.28 -16.52
C ALA A 345 5.29 -29.60 -16.89
N SER A 346 6.57 -29.57 -17.29
CA SER A 346 7.35 -30.76 -17.64
C SER A 346 8.06 -31.40 -16.45
N ARG A 347 8.00 -30.79 -15.25
CA ARG A 347 8.69 -31.30 -14.06
C ARG A 347 8.02 -32.58 -13.54
N PRO A 348 8.78 -33.59 -13.07
CA PRO A 348 8.24 -34.89 -12.64
C PRO A 348 7.16 -34.86 -11.56
N ASN A 349 7.09 -33.79 -10.76
CA ASN A 349 6.14 -33.64 -9.65
C ASN A 349 5.21 -32.43 -9.82
N TYR A 350 5.11 -31.87 -11.02
CA TYR A 350 4.26 -30.71 -11.25
C TYR A 350 2.78 -31.09 -11.12
N ASN A 351 2.07 -30.37 -10.26
CA ASN A 351 0.63 -30.50 -10.09
C ASN A 351 -0.04 -29.19 -10.50
N ALA A 352 -0.73 -29.17 -11.64
CA ALA A 352 -1.31 -27.93 -12.17
C ALA A 352 -2.28 -27.23 -11.20
N THR A 353 -2.94 -28.00 -10.33
CA THR A 353 -3.83 -27.44 -9.30
C THR A 353 -3.05 -26.74 -8.20
N ASN A 354 -1.91 -27.27 -7.76
CA ASN A 354 -1.12 -26.73 -6.65
C ASN A 354 -0.03 -25.76 -7.08
N ASP A 355 0.52 -25.97 -8.28
CA ASP A 355 1.73 -25.34 -8.77
C ASP A 355 1.47 -24.32 -9.89
N GLY A 356 0.20 -24.14 -10.29
CA GLY A 356 -0.20 -23.23 -11.36
C GLY A 356 -0.04 -23.86 -12.75
N ALA A 357 0.00 -23.11 -13.85
CA ALA A 357 -0.32 -21.68 -13.96
C ALA A 357 -1.79 -21.43 -13.59
N SER A 358 -2.03 -20.64 -12.54
CA SER A 358 -3.37 -20.45 -11.97
C SER A 358 -3.44 -19.12 -11.19
N ASP A 359 -4.64 -18.69 -10.81
CA ASP A 359 -4.88 -17.59 -9.89
C ASP A 359 -4.46 -17.90 -8.44
N ARG A 360 -4.18 -19.18 -8.15
CA ARG A 360 -3.78 -19.66 -6.82
C ARG A 360 -2.77 -20.80 -6.89
N ILE A 361 -1.72 -20.69 -6.08
CA ILE A 361 -0.77 -21.77 -5.77
C ILE A 361 -0.88 -22.19 -4.31
N ARG A 362 -0.61 -23.46 -4.01
CA ARG A 362 -0.89 -24.09 -2.71
C ARG A 362 0.33 -24.77 -2.13
N SER A 363 0.29 -25.04 -0.84
CA SER A 363 1.30 -25.82 -0.12
C SER A 363 2.70 -25.30 -0.38
N ILE A 364 2.86 -23.99 -0.22
CA ILE A 364 4.15 -23.32 -0.37
C ILE A 364 5.06 -23.76 0.77
N GLU A 365 6.25 -24.20 0.41
CA GLU A 365 7.30 -24.66 1.33
C GLU A 365 8.57 -23.80 1.20
N PRO A 366 9.46 -23.78 2.21
CA PRO A 366 10.68 -22.98 2.12
C PRO A 366 11.56 -23.50 0.98
N GLY A 367 12.07 -22.57 0.17
CA GLY A 367 12.86 -22.87 -1.02
C GLY A 367 12.06 -22.96 -2.32
N ASP A 368 10.71 -23.05 -2.27
CA ASP A 368 9.88 -23.04 -3.48
C ASP A 368 10.06 -21.73 -4.24
N LEU A 369 10.22 -21.81 -5.57
CA LEU A 369 10.21 -20.62 -6.42
C LEU A 369 8.78 -20.19 -6.69
N ILE A 370 8.56 -18.88 -6.67
CA ILE A 370 7.28 -18.24 -6.90
C ILE A 370 7.42 -17.31 -8.09
N LEU A 371 6.57 -17.52 -9.09
CA LEU A 371 6.48 -16.68 -10.29
C LEU A 371 5.10 -16.03 -10.30
N TYR A 372 5.06 -14.76 -10.62
CA TYR A 372 3.84 -13.98 -10.75
C TYR A 372 3.89 -13.12 -12.02
N LYS A 373 2.76 -13.06 -12.71
CA LYS A 373 2.49 -12.07 -13.76
C LYS A 373 1.14 -11.44 -13.50
N SER A 374 1.07 -10.12 -13.49
CA SER A 374 -0.22 -9.42 -13.45
C SER A 374 -0.97 -9.60 -14.77
N LEU A 375 -2.26 -9.89 -14.67
CA LEU A 375 -3.20 -9.96 -15.78
C LEU A 375 -4.20 -8.80 -15.75
N THR A 376 -4.08 -7.89 -14.78
CA THR A 376 -4.91 -6.69 -14.71
C THR A 376 -4.50 -5.73 -15.85
N PRO A 377 -5.47 -5.22 -16.65
CA PRO A 377 -5.18 -4.19 -17.65
C PRO A 377 -4.43 -3.00 -17.04
N GLY A 378 -3.39 -2.52 -17.74
CA GLY A 378 -2.56 -1.40 -17.29
C GLY A 378 -1.51 -1.74 -16.23
N ARG A 379 -1.51 -2.94 -15.62
CA ARG A 379 -0.46 -3.40 -14.69
C ARG A 379 0.49 -4.38 -15.39
N LYS A 380 1.68 -3.92 -15.78
CA LYS A 380 2.74 -4.79 -16.33
C LYS A 380 3.73 -5.23 -15.27
N ILE A 381 3.25 -5.99 -14.28
CA ILE A 381 4.08 -6.49 -13.19
C ILE A 381 4.44 -7.95 -13.46
N TYR A 382 5.73 -8.24 -13.55
CA TYR A 382 6.29 -9.57 -13.40
C TYR A 382 7.03 -9.63 -12.07
N ALA A 383 6.91 -10.74 -11.35
CA ALA A 383 7.71 -10.99 -10.17
C ALA A 383 8.21 -12.43 -10.17
N VAL A 384 9.48 -12.61 -9.81
CA VAL A 384 10.10 -13.92 -9.63
C VAL A 384 10.87 -13.93 -8.33
N GLY A 385 10.75 -15.01 -7.57
CA GLY A 385 11.32 -15.06 -6.24
C GLY A 385 11.18 -16.42 -5.58
N ARG A 386 11.30 -16.44 -4.26
CA ARG A 386 11.22 -17.66 -3.46
C ARG A 386 10.59 -17.42 -2.10
N ALA A 387 9.91 -18.44 -1.60
CA ALA A 387 9.61 -18.54 -0.19
C ALA A 387 10.89 -18.89 0.57
N VAL A 388 11.23 -18.11 1.61
CA VAL A 388 12.48 -18.27 2.36
C VAL A 388 12.24 -19.02 3.65
N ASN A 389 11.18 -18.68 4.37
CA ASN A 389 10.86 -19.26 5.66
C ASN A 389 9.35 -19.23 5.93
N LEU A 390 8.88 -20.12 6.79
CA LEU A 390 7.49 -20.26 7.22
C LEU A 390 7.43 -20.51 8.73
N ALA A 391 6.68 -19.69 9.46
CA ALA A 391 6.23 -20.04 10.81
C ALA A 391 4.89 -20.77 10.70
N ARG A 392 4.85 -22.05 11.09
CA ARG A 392 3.63 -22.89 10.99
C ARG A 392 2.63 -22.51 12.10
N GLY A 393 1.36 -22.84 11.88
CA GLY A 393 0.24 -22.56 12.78
C GLY A 393 -0.82 -21.67 12.15
N ASN A 394 -2.01 -21.59 12.75
CA ASN A 394 -3.14 -20.85 12.14
C ASN A 394 -2.78 -19.38 11.87
N ALA A 395 -2.17 -18.69 12.85
CA ALA A 395 -1.65 -17.33 12.74
C ALA A 395 -0.21 -17.26 12.17
N GLY A 396 0.24 -18.32 11.49
CA GLY A 396 1.59 -18.44 10.97
C GLY A 396 1.99 -17.33 9.99
N SER A 397 3.26 -17.31 9.60
CA SER A 397 3.83 -16.30 8.70
C SER A 397 4.72 -16.90 7.63
N MET A 398 4.97 -16.15 6.55
CA MET A 398 5.88 -16.51 5.47
C MET A 398 6.80 -15.34 5.15
N VAL A 399 8.09 -15.61 4.95
CA VAL A 399 9.03 -14.66 4.35
C VAL A 399 9.15 -14.93 2.86
N LEU A 400 8.84 -13.93 2.05
CA LEU A 400 8.90 -13.99 0.60
C LEU A 400 9.98 -13.04 0.08
N GLN A 401 10.94 -13.56 -0.68
CA GLN A 401 11.94 -12.76 -1.40
C GLN A 401 11.58 -12.70 -2.87
N MET A 402 11.33 -11.50 -3.43
CA MET A 402 10.92 -11.31 -4.82
C MET A 402 11.77 -10.26 -5.52
N LYS A 403 12.07 -10.49 -6.80
CA LYS A 403 12.45 -9.45 -7.76
C LYS A 403 11.23 -9.10 -8.59
N VAL A 404 10.88 -7.83 -8.64
CA VAL A 404 9.66 -7.33 -9.30
C VAL A 404 10.03 -6.35 -10.40
N SER A 405 9.60 -6.63 -11.63
CA SER A 405 9.75 -5.72 -12.75
C SER A 405 8.84 -4.52 -12.50
N ALA A 406 9.43 -3.35 -12.29
CA ALA A 406 8.68 -2.12 -12.36
C ALA A 406 8.92 -1.54 -13.75
N GLU A 407 7.91 -1.50 -14.62
CA GLU A 407 7.88 -0.36 -15.55
C GLU A 407 7.80 0.88 -14.64
N LEU A 408 8.86 1.68 -14.58
CA LEU A 408 8.83 3.06 -14.07
C LEU A 408 7.92 3.88 -14.99
N VAL A 409 6.62 3.64 -14.90
CA VAL A 409 5.66 4.72 -15.05
C VAL A 409 5.28 5.09 -13.64
N ASN A 410 5.32 6.38 -13.35
CA ASN A 410 4.77 6.98 -12.15
C ASN A 410 3.28 6.59 -12.11
N VAL A 411 2.93 5.46 -11.50
CA VAL A 411 1.55 5.03 -11.32
C VAL A 411 1.22 5.38 -9.87
N PRO A 412 0.43 6.44 -9.61
CA PRO A 412 -0.25 6.62 -8.33
C PRO A 412 -0.96 5.31 -7.94
N PRO A 413 -1.45 5.13 -6.69
CA PRO A 413 -2.46 4.10 -6.43
C PRO A 413 -3.47 4.08 -7.60
N PRO A 414 -3.89 2.91 -8.13
CA PRO A 414 -4.74 2.87 -9.31
C PRO A 414 -5.85 3.87 -9.08
N PRO A 415 -6.05 4.81 -10.03
CA PRO A 415 -6.80 5.99 -9.69
C PRO A 415 -8.13 5.53 -9.11
N VAL A 416 -8.47 6.01 -7.93
CA VAL A 416 -9.82 5.84 -7.43
C VAL A 416 -10.66 6.49 -8.51
N SER A 417 -11.59 5.73 -9.12
CA SER A 417 -12.47 6.25 -10.16
C SER A 417 -12.82 7.70 -9.83
N ASP A 418 -12.34 8.63 -10.65
CA ASP A 418 -12.51 10.06 -10.40
C ASP A 418 -13.81 10.57 -11.02
N ILE A 419 -14.71 9.63 -11.35
CA ILE A 419 -16.04 9.89 -11.89
C ILE A 419 -17.13 9.36 -10.94
N THR A 420 -18.24 10.06 -10.89
CA THR A 420 -19.50 9.61 -10.30
C THR A 420 -20.36 9.03 -11.43
N THR A 421 -20.97 7.87 -11.17
CA THR A 421 -22.04 7.32 -12.01
C THR A 421 -23.36 7.49 -11.28
N TYR A 422 -24.35 8.08 -11.92
CA TYR A 422 -25.70 8.18 -11.38
C TYR A 422 -26.75 7.95 -12.45
N GLN A 423 -27.92 7.48 -12.03
CA GLN A 423 -29.10 7.38 -12.88
C GLN A 423 -30.01 8.57 -12.61
N VAL A 424 -30.55 9.19 -13.65
CA VAL A 424 -31.50 10.29 -13.54
C VAL A 424 -32.66 10.10 -14.52
N THR A 425 -33.88 10.33 -14.04
CA THR A 425 -35.08 10.39 -14.88
C THR A 425 -35.63 11.80 -14.83
N TRP A 426 -35.90 12.38 -16.00
CA TRP A 426 -36.42 13.74 -16.13
C TRP A 426 -37.33 13.88 -17.35
N GLY A 427 -38.20 14.89 -17.34
CA GLY A 427 -39.24 15.07 -18.33
C GLY A 427 -38.90 16.11 -19.39
N GLY A 428 -39.72 16.14 -20.44
CA GLY A 428 -39.80 17.26 -21.37
C GLY A 428 -40.63 18.42 -20.78
N GLN A 429 -40.76 19.48 -21.56
CA GLN A 429 -41.38 20.75 -21.14
C GLN A 429 -42.82 20.66 -20.66
N SER A 430 -43.56 19.61 -21.06
CA SER A 430 -44.95 19.40 -20.63
C SER A 430 -45.07 18.48 -19.40
N ASN A 431 -43.94 17.96 -18.88
CA ASN A 431 -43.93 17.08 -17.72
C ASN A 431 -43.88 17.91 -16.42
N THR A 432 -45.02 18.01 -15.76
CA THR A 432 -45.19 18.83 -14.55
C THR A 432 -44.62 18.17 -13.29
N SER A 433 -44.29 16.88 -13.34
CA SER A 433 -43.94 16.09 -12.16
C SER A 433 -42.42 15.95 -11.95
N LEU A 434 -41.64 15.89 -13.04
CA LEU A 434 -40.20 15.60 -12.97
C LEU A 434 -39.29 16.82 -13.17
N GLY A 435 -39.77 17.88 -13.83
CA GLY A 435 -38.92 18.97 -14.30
C GLY A 435 -38.18 18.61 -15.60
N TYR A 436 -37.49 19.58 -16.20
CA TYR A 436 -36.91 19.45 -17.55
C TYR A 436 -35.56 20.17 -17.74
N PHE A 437 -34.94 20.61 -16.64
CA PHE A 437 -33.60 21.20 -16.59
C PHE A 437 -32.67 20.34 -15.73
N LEU A 438 -31.45 20.04 -16.17
CA LEU A 438 -30.53 19.10 -15.49
C LEU A 438 -29.20 19.78 -15.21
N ASP A 439 -28.75 19.63 -13.97
CA ASP A 439 -27.35 19.77 -13.61
C ASP A 439 -26.63 18.44 -13.87
N LEU A 440 -25.76 18.41 -14.87
CA LEU A 440 -25.05 17.19 -15.27
C LEU A 440 -23.94 16.79 -14.30
N LYS A 441 -23.58 17.65 -13.33
CA LYS A 441 -22.64 17.27 -12.28
C LYS A 441 -23.33 16.50 -11.16
N THR A 442 -24.50 16.95 -10.74
CA THR A 442 -25.15 16.43 -9.52
C THR A 442 -26.34 15.52 -9.80
N GLY A 443 -26.88 15.51 -11.03
CA GLY A 443 -28.11 14.80 -11.37
C GLY A 443 -29.38 15.48 -10.90
N ASN A 444 -29.29 16.69 -10.34
CA ASN A 444 -30.45 17.45 -9.90
C ASN A 444 -31.29 17.91 -11.08
N VAL A 445 -32.60 17.71 -10.96
CA VAL A 445 -33.58 18.12 -11.96
C VAL A 445 -34.38 19.31 -11.44
N TYR A 446 -34.49 20.35 -12.27
CA TYR A 446 -35.18 21.60 -11.96
C TYR A 446 -36.39 21.79 -12.88
N ASN A 447 -37.39 22.51 -12.37
CA ASN A 447 -38.59 22.89 -13.10
C ASN A 447 -38.58 24.39 -13.41
N ASN A 448 -39.67 24.92 -13.98
CA ASN A 448 -39.80 26.33 -14.33
C ASN A 448 -39.62 27.31 -13.15
N THR A 449 -39.87 26.86 -11.92
CA THR A 449 -39.89 27.70 -10.72
C THR A 449 -38.55 27.67 -10.01
N THR A 450 -37.87 26.52 -9.98
CA THR A 450 -36.58 26.36 -9.29
C THR A 450 -35.38 26.63 -10.19
N SER A 451 -35.54 26.56 -11.51
CA SER A 451 -34.45 26.77 -12.46
C SER A 451 -33.84 28.17 -12.47
N PRO A 452 -34.57 29.29 -12.32
CA PRO A 452 -33.94 30.62 -12.32
C PRO A 452 -32.93 30.81 -11.18
N ALA A 453 -33.20 30.24 -10.01
CA ALA A 453 -32.32 30.31 -8.84
C ALA A 453 -31.12 29.35 -8.91
N ASN A 454 -31.11 28.42 -9.87
CA ASN A 454 -30.05 27.43 -10.08
C ASN A 454 -29.49 27.50 -11.51
N ALA A 455 -29.67 28.64 -12.19
CA ALA A 455 -29.33 28.82 -13.59
C ALA A 455 -27.83 28.61 -13.89
N ASP A 456 -26.98 28.88 -12.92
CA ASP A 456 -25.53 28.64 -12.93
C ASP A 456 -25.14 27.16 -12.92
N LYS A 457 -26.06 26.27 -12.50
CA LYS A 457 -25.83 24.82 -12.40
C LYS A 457 -26.42 24.02 -13.55
N ILE A 458 -27.37 24.57 -14.30
CA ILE A 458 -28.09 23.82 -15.33
C ILE A 458 -27.27 23.75 -16.60
N ASP A 459 -26.97 22.55 -17.10
CA ASP A 459 -26.18 22.33 -18.31
C ASP A 459 -27.04 21.98 -19.52
N LEU A 460 -28.10 21.21 -19.30
CA LEU A 460 -28.99 20.74 -20.34
C LEU A 460 -30.45 20.97 -19.98
N PHE A 461 -31.29 21.10 -21.00
CA PHE A 461 -32.73 20.95 -20.86
C PHE A 461 -33.30 19.99 -21.90
N ASN A 462 -34.35 19.29 -21.50
CA ASN A 462 -35.08 18.36 -22.35
C ASN A 462 -36.33 19.04 -22.92
N ALA A 463 -36.54 18.90 -24.22
CA ALA A 463 -37.78 19.32 -24.87
C ALA A 463 -38.25 18.27 -25.89
N PHE A 464 -39.54 17.96 -25.86
CA PHE A 464 -40.18 17.05 -26.80
C PHE A 464 -40.83 17.81 -27.95
N GLY A 465 -40.59 17.35 -29.19
CA GLY A 465 -41.30 17.81 -30.38
C GLY A 465 -41.96 16.65 -31.10
N ALA A 466 -43.19 16.83 -31.60
CA ALA A 466 -43.96 15.76 -32.25
C ALA A 466 -43.22 15.10 -33.44
N THR A 467 -42.34 15.83 -34.12
CA THR A 467 -41.53 15.33 -35.25
C THR A 467 -40.06 15.08 -34.89
N THR A 468 -39.57 15.63 -33.78
CA THR A 468 -38.15 15.55 -33.37
C THR A 468 -37.94 14.66 -32.15
N GLY A 469 -39.00 14.11 -31.56
CA GLY A 469 -38.93 13.25 -30.39
C GLY A 469 -38.37 13.99 -29.18
N VAL A 470 -37.71 13.25 -28.30
CA VAL A 470 -36.93 13.78 -27.16
C VAL A 470 -35.66 14.47 -27.68
N ASN A 471 -35.35 15.66 -27.16
CA ASN A 471 -34.23 16.49 -27.62
C ASN A 471 -33.45 17.05 -26.42
N PHE A 472 -32.14 17.12 -26.54
CA PHE A 472 -31.28 17.85 -25.60
C PHE A 472 -30.90 19.20 -26.16
N TYR A 473 -30.89 20.20 -25.29
CA TYR A 473 -30.51 21.57 -25.61
C TYR A 473 -29.60 22.14 -24.54
N THR A 474 -28.69 23.03 -24.95
CA THR A 474 -27.94 23.88 -24.01
C THR A 474 -28.68 25.19 -23.74
N PRO A 475 -28.66 25.71 -22.50
CA PRO A 475 -29.23 27.02 -22.18
C PRO A 475 -28.49 28.21 -22.81
N GLY A 476 -27.19 28.05 -23.10
CA GLY A 476 -26.29 29.13 -23.51
C GLY A 476 -26.46 29.62 -24.95
N VAL A 477 -27.22 28.92 -25.79
CA VAL A 477 -27.50 29.30 -27.18
C VAL A 477 -28.98 29.67 -27.33
N ALA A 478 -29.30 30.67 -28.14
CA ALA A 478 -30.69 31.05 -28.41
C ALA A 478 -31.48 29.91 -29.09
N GLN A 479 -32.66 29.57 -28.56
CA GLN A 479 -33.49 28.46 -29.05
C GLN A 479 -34.88 28.96 -29.41
N THR A 480 -35.19 29.09 -30.70
CA THR A 480 -36.49 29.60 -31.16
C THR A 480 -37.59 28.53 -31.21
N ALA A 481 -37.26 27.26 -31.01
CA ALA A 481 -38.20 26.14 -31.17
C ALA A 481 -39.20 26.00 -30.01
N PHE A 482 -38.88 26.53 -28.82
CA PHE A 482 -39.69 26.37 -27.60
C PHE A 482 -39.82 27.72 -26.86
N GLY A 483 -40.69 28.60 -27.37
CA GLY A 483 -40.74 30.00 -26.95
C GLY A 483 -40.95 30.26 -25.45
N ALA A 484 -41.70 29.41 -24.74
CA ALA A 484 -41.89 29.56 -23.29
C ALA A 484 -40.59 29.26 -22.51
N ILE A 485 -39.87 28.20 -22.90
CA ILE A 485 -38.57 27.84 -22.31
C ILE A 485 -37.54 28.92 -22.64
N GLU A 486 -37.51 29.39 -23.90
CA GLU A 486 -36.61 30.45 -24.33
C GLU A 486 -36.83 31.76 -23.54
N THR A 487 -38.10 32.14 -23.34
CA THR A 487 -38.47 33.33 -22.55
C THR A 487 -37.98 33.19 -21.11
N LEU A 488 -38.13 32.00 -20.52
CA LEU A 488 -37.64 31.71 -19.17
C LEU A 488 -36.10 31.78 -19.09
N ILE A 489 -35.38 31.08 -19.97
CA ILE A 489 -33.92 31.06 -19.97
C ILE A 489 -33.33 32.46 -20.20
N LYS A 490 -34.01 33.32 -20.97
CA LYS A 490 -33.59 34.72 -21.19
C LYS A 490 -33.60 35.57 -19.92
N THR A 491 -34.34 35.18 -18.87
CA THR A 491 -34.31 35.89 -17.58
C THR A 491 -33.16 35.45 -16.68
N TRP A 492 -32.44 34.39 -17.04
CA TRP A 492 -31.40 33.83 -16.20
C TRP A 492 -30.15 34.72 -16.20
N PRO A 493 -29.50 34.90 -15.02
CA PRO A 493 -28.28 35.69 -14.92
C PRO A 493 -27.09 35.02 -15.63
N THR A 494 -27.09 33.69 -15.68
CA THR A 494 -26.06 32.86 -16.29
C THR A 494 -26.72 31.76 -17.11
N ARG A 495 -26.10 31.38 -18.23
CA ARG A 495 -26.61 30.34 -19.11
C ARG A 495 -25.45 29.47 -19.55
N ASN A 496 -25.38 28.25 -19.02
CA ASN A 496 -24.29 27.36 -19.36
C ASN A 496 -24.40 26.88 -20.80
N ASN A 497 -23.25 26.70 -21.43
CA ASN A 497 -23.14 26.15 -22.77
C ASN A 497 -22.18 24.96 -22.78
N GLY A 498 -22.27 24.14 -23.82
CA GLY A 498 -21.35 23.04 -24.04
C GLY A 498 -21.55 22.40 -25.40
N ASN A 499 -20.56 21.63 -25.83
CA ASN A 499 -20.63 20.88 -27.08
C ASN A 499 -21.14 19.46 -26.81
N MET A 500 -21.99 18.98 -27.70
CA MET A 500 -22.60 17.65 -27.64
C MET A 500 -22.31 16.87 -28.91
N VAL A 501 -22.11 15.56 -28.74
CA VAL A 501 -22.05 14.55 -29.81
C VAL A 501 -22.89 13.36 -29.39
N LYS A 502 -23.68 12.82 -30.32
CA LYS A 502 -24.47 11.62 -30.12
C LYS A 502 -23.95 10.49 -31.01
N LEU A 503 -23.63 9.37 -30.38
CA LEU A 503 -23.49 8.09 -31.05
C LEU A 503 -24.87 7.44 -31.08
N ARG A 504 -25.50 7.47 -32.25
CA ARG A 504 -26.79 6.81 -32.47
C ARG A 504 -26.63 5.30 -32.61
N ASN A 505 -27.62 4.55 -32.13
CA ASN A 505 -27.69 3.09 -32.26
C ASN A 505 -26.37 2.40 -31.90
N THR A 506 -25.93 2.59 -30.65
CA THR A 506 -24.57 2.17 -30.28
C THR A 506 -24.39 0.67 -30.39
N THR A 507 -23.23 0.25 -30.88
CA THR A 507 -22.88 -1.18 -30.98
C THR A 507 -22.62 -1.78 -29.60
N PRO A 508 -22.63 -3.11 -29.45
CA PRO A 508 -22.23 -3.76 -28.20
C PRO A 508 -20.84 -3.30 -27.72
N GLU A 509 -19.89 -3.11 -28.63
CA GLU A 509 -18.53 -2.66 -28.29
C GLU A 509 -18.52 -1.22 -27.78
N GLU A 510 -19.34 -0.34 -28.36
CA GLU A 510 -19.49 1.04 -27.89
C GLU A 510 -20.16 1.09 -26.50
N ARG A 511 -21.08 0.15 -26.26
CA ARG A 511 -21.73 -0.01 -24.96
C ARG A 511 -20.76 -0.53 -23.91
N GLU A 512 -19.99 -1.56 -24.23
CA GLU A 512 -18.93 -2.07 -23.37
C GLU A 512 -17.88 -0.99 -23.07
N ALA A 513 -17.50 -0.20 -24.09
CA ALA A 513 -16.58 0.93 -23.92
C ALA A 513 -17.15 1.99 -22.97
N PHE A 514 -18.45 2.31 -23.05
CA PHE A 514 -19.10 3.19 -22.09
C PHE A 514 -19.11 2.60 -20.67
N ASP A 515 -19.49 1.33 -20.53
CA ASP A 515 -19.58 0.64 -19.25
C ASP A 515 -18.21 0.54 -18.57
N ALA A 516 -17.13 0.40 -19.35
CA ALA A 516 -15.74 0.35 -18.89
C ALA A 516 -15.12 1.70 -18.48
N LEU A 517 -15.78 2.84 -18.73
CA LEU A 517 -15.27 4.15 -18.30
C LEU A 517 -15.18 4.22 -16.76
N GLU A 518 -13.98 4.48 -16.25
CA GLU A 518 -13.69 4.64 -14.82
C GLU A 518 -13.07 6.01 -14.49
N PHE A 519 -12.51 6.72 -15.48
CA PHE A 519 -11.78 7.98 -15.31
C PHE A 519 -12.25 9.13 -16.20
N ASN A 520 -12.16 10.37 -15.71
CA ASN A 520 -12.55 11.57 -16.46
C ASN A 520 -11.72 11.75 -17.73
N GLN A 521 -10.43 11.37 -17.69
CA GLN A 521 -9.59 11.40 -18.90
C GLN A 521 -10.11 10.45 -19.98
N GLU A 522 -10.71 9.32 -19.62
CA GLU A 522 -11.32 8.38 -20.57
C GLU A 522 -12.62 8.95 -21.15
N ILE A 523 -13.42 9.65 -20.34
CA ILE A 523 -14.59 10.40 -20.82
C ILE A 523 -14.15 11.49 -21.83
N GLU A 524 -13.08 12.22 -21.53
CA GLU A 524 -12.53 13.24 -22.43
C GLU A 524 -12.02 12.65 -23.75
N ALA A 525 -11.29 11.55 -23.68
CA ALA A 525 -10.81 10.84 -24.87
C ALA A 525 -11.97 10.26 -25.70
N ALA A 526 -12.97 9.69 -25.05
CA ALA A 526 -14.16 9.17 -25.71
C ALA A 526 -14.97 10.28 -26.39
N TYR A 527 -15.09 11.45 -25.76
CA TYR A 527 -15.67 12.65 -26.38
C TYR A 527 -14.88 13.06 -27.63
N ASP A 528 -13.55 13.17 -27.55
CA ASP A 528 -12.72 13.61 -28.67
C ASP A 528 -12.79 12.62 -29.85
N GLN A 529 -12.78 11.32 -29.55
CA GLN A 529 -12.96 10.27 -30.56
C GLN A 529 -14.36 10.33 -31.19
N ALA A 530 -15.40 10.48 -30.38
CA ALA A 530 -16.76 10.61 -30.88
C ALA A 530 -16.91 11.85 -31.77
N GLN A 531 -16.34 12.99 -31.34
CA GLN A 531 -16.33 14.22 -32.13
C GLN A 531 -15.61 14.07 -33.46
N ALA A 532 -14.46 13.40 -33.49
CA ALA A 532 -13.69 13.18 -34.71
C ALA A 532 -14.34 12.20 -35.69
N SER A 533 -15.12 11.24 -35.20
CA SER A 533 -15.62 10.11 -36.01
C SER A 533 -17.10 10.16 -36.35
N VAL A 534 -17.93 10.91 -35.59
CA VAL A 534 -19.40 10.86 -35.73
C VAL A 534 -19.88 11.22 -37.14
N THR A 535 -19.23 12.17 -37.82
CA THR A 535 -19.60 12.62 -39.17
C THR A 535 -19.41 11.54 -40.24
N SER A 536 -18.57 10.54 -39.95
CA SER A 536 -18.25 9.44 -40.87
C SER A 536 -19.10 8.19 -40.61
N ARG A 537 -20.00 8.23 -39.61
CA ARG A 537 -20.87 7.09 -39.27
C ARG A 537 -21.97 6.94 -40.31
N ALA A 538 -22.32 5.68 -40.60
CA ALA A 538 -23.48 5.38 -41.43
C ALA A 538 -24.76 5.94 -40.80
N GLY A 539 -25.57 6.66 -41.58
CA GLY A 539 -26.80 7.27 -41.11
C GLY A 539 -26.64 8.53 -40.26
N TYR A 540 -25.46 9.16 -40.27
CA TYR A 540 -25.18 10.45 -39.64
C TYR A 540 -26.14 11.56 -40.13
N VAL A 541 -26.69 12.32 -39.19
CA VAL A 541 -27.50 13.51 -39.46
C VAL A 541 -27.02 14.65 -38.56
N ALA A 542 -26.40 15.67 -39.16
CA ALA A 542 -25.74 16.76 -38.43
C ALA A 542 -26.61 17.47 -37.38
N LEU A 543 -27.90 17.68 -37.67
CA LEU A 543 -28.84 18.34 -36.75
C LEU A 543 -29.38 17.42 -35.64
N GLU A 544 -29.11 16.12 -35.71
CA GLU A 544 -29.56 15.12 -34.72
C GLU A 544 -28.38 14.61 -33.88
N ASP A 545 -27.20 14.49 -34.48
CA ASP A 545 -26.06 13.78 -33.90
C ASP A 545 -24.90 14.68 -33.45
N GLY A 546 -24.87 15.95 -33.84
CA GLY A 546 -23.74 16.84 -33.57
C GLY A 546 -22.54 16.58 -34.49
N PRO A 547 -21.32 17.05 -34.18
CA PRO A 547 -20.96 17.89 -33.04
C PRO A 547 -21.70 19.23 -33.08
N THR A 548 -22.26 19.65 -31.95
CA THR A 548 -23.06 20.87 -31.88
C THR A 548 -23.06 21.46 -30.49
N ASN A 549 -23.08 22.78 -30.38
CA ASN A 549 -23.25 23.48 -29.10
C ASN A 549 -24.70 23.84 -28.80
N THR A 550 -25.65 23.46 -29.66
CA THR A 550 -27.01 23.98 -29.63
C THR A 550 -27.99 22.90 -29.18
N ARG A 551 -28.07 21.78 -29.92
CA ARG A 551 -29.07 20.74 -29.65
C ARG A 551 -28.74 19.40 -30.29
N LEU A 552 -29.16 18.32 -29.62
CA LEU A 552 -29.30 16.99 -30.20
C LEU A 552 -30.77 16.63 -30.32
N ARG A 553 -31.13 15.79 -31.28
CA ARG A 553 -32.53 15.46 -31.57
C ARG A 553 -32.75 13.96 -31.65
N LYS A 554 -34.02 13.56 -31.50
CA LYS A 554 -34.48 12.17 -31.59
C LYS A 554 -33.64 11.24 -30.73
N LEU A 555 -33.47 11.60 -29.46
CA LEU A 555 -32.83 10.70 -28.51
C LEU A 555 -33.74 9.49 -28.29
N VAL A 556 -33.16 8.30 -28.41
CA VAL A 556 -33.82 7.01 -28.19
C VAL A 556 -32.97 6.16 -27.24
N ALA A 557 -33.56 5.09 -26.70
CA ALA A 557 -32.83 4.13 -25.89
C ALA A 557 -31.60 3.59 -26.65
N ASN A 558 -30.51 3.38 -25.92
CA ASN A 558 -29.22 2.93 -26.42
C ASN A 558 -28.45 3.96 -27.28
N ASP A 559 -28.84 5.24 -27.27
CA ASP A 559 -27.95 6.31 -27.73
C ASP A 559 -26.92 6.64 -26.62
N ILE A 560 -25.67 6.92 -27.00
CA ILE A 560 -24.66 7.51 -26.10
C ILE A 560 -24.44 8.97 -26.51
N VAL A 561 -24.53 9.89 -25.57
CA VAL A 561 -24.24 11.31 -25.74
C VAL A 561 -22.99 11.67 -24.94
N TYR A 562 -22.02 12.30 -25.59
CA TYR A 562 -20.91 12.95 -24.91
C TYR A 562 -21.14 14.46 -24.87
N PHE A 563 -20.93 15.06 -23.71
CA PHE A 563 -21.08 16.49 -23.47
C PHE A 563 -19.80 17.07 -22.90
N ARG A 564 -19.29 18.16 -23.48
CA ARG A 564 -18.18 18.94 -22.93
C ARG A 564 -18.67 20.35 -22.59
N SER A 565 -18.72 20.67 -21.30
CA SER A 565 -19.16 21.98 -20.81
C SER A 565 -18.14 23.06 -21.16
N ALA A 566 -18.59 24.10 -21.86
CA ALA A 566 -17.79 25.30 -22.12
C ALA A 566 -17.82 26.27 -20.93
N SER A 567 -18.82 26.16 -20.05
CA SER A 567 -19.04 27.11 -18.95
C SER A 567 -18.51 26.62 -17.60
N ARG A 568 -18.59 25.31 -17.33
CA ARG A 568 -18.25 24.72 -16.02
C ARG A 568 -17.05 23.77 -16.06
N ASN A 569 -16.36 23.70 -17.20
CA ASN A 569 -15.11 22.96 -17.42
C ASN A 569 -15.14 21.49 -16.94
N PHE A 570 -16.07 20.70 -17.50
CA PHE A 570 -16.14 19.26 -17.27
C PHE A 570 -16.65 18.54 -18.53
N THR A 571 -16.41 17.23 -18.61
CA THR A 571 -16.96 16.35 -19.65
C THR A 571 -17.83 15.28 -19.01
N ALA A 572 -18.92 14.90 -19.68
CA ALA A 572 -19.83 13.85 -19.25
C ALA A 572 -20.10 12.85 -20.39
N ALA A 573 -20.22 11.58 -20.04
CA ALA A 573 -20.74 10.52 -20.89
C ALA A 573 -22.14 10.13 -20.40
N ILE A 574 -23.10 10.08 -21.32
CA ILE A 574 -24.52 9.92 -21.00
C ILE A 574 -25.07 8.77 -21.85
N LEU A 575 -25.50 7.69 -21.21
CA LEU A 575 -26.23 6.61 -21.87
C LEU A 575 -27.73 6.85 -21.72
N VAL A 576 -28.47 6.87 -22.82
CA VAL A 576 -29.93 6.89 -22.79
C VAL A 576 -30.45 5.48 -22.52
N GLN A 577 -30.98 5.23 -21.34
CA GLN A 577 -31.58 3.94 -20.99
C GLN A 577 -32.98 3.79 -21.57
N ASP A 578 -33.79 4.85 -21.47
CA ASP A 578 -35.16 4.86 -21.96
C ASP A 578 -35.56 6.29 -22.37
N ALA A 579 -36.41 6.41 -23.38
CA ALA A 579 -36.89 7.69 -23.90
C ALA A 579 -38.33 7.57 -24.42
N GLU A 580 -39.29 8.06 -23.63
CA GLU A 580 -40.70 8.08 -23.94
C GLU A 580 -40.99 9.09 -25.07
N GLN A 581 -41.43 8.58 -26.23
CA GLN A 581 -41.75 9.41 -27.40
C GLN A 581 -43.18 9.97 -27.33
N SER A 582 -43.51 10.65 -26.23
CA SER A 582 -44.82 11.27 -25.99
C SER A 582 -44.65 12.73 -25.56
N SER A 583 -45.77 13.46 -25.42
CA SER A 583 -45.75 14.88 -25.03
C SER A 583 -45.07 15.18 -23.69
N THR A 584 -44.98 14.18 -22.80
CA THR A 584 -44.24 14.29 -21.52
C THR A 584 -42.73 14.13 -21.72
N GLY A 585 -42.28 13.50 -22.81
CA GLY A 585 -40.87 13.39 -23.19
C GLY A 585 -39.96 12.81 -22.12
N THR A 586 -40.47 11.92 -21.27
CA THR A 586 -39.73 11.34 -20.15
C THR A 586 -38.51 10.59 -20.65
N ILE A 587 -37.34 10.84 -20.08
CA ILE A 587 -36.09 10.17 -20.46
C ILE A 587 -35.32 9.75 -19.21
N THR A 588 -34.76 8.55 -19.24
CA THR A 588 -33.91 8.00 -18.18
C THR A 588 -32.50 7.82 -18.70
N LEU A 589 -31.53 8.30 -17.93
CA LEU A 589 -30.12 8.36 -18.30
C LEU A 589 -29.25 7.68 -17.24
N VAL A 590 -28.17 7.06 -17.68
CA VAL A 590 -27.00 6.80 -16.84
C VAL A 590 -25.95 7.84 -17.24
N VAL A 591 -25.53 8.64 -16.26
CA VAL A 591 -24.54 9.71 -16.45
C VAL A 591 -23.28 9.34 -15.72
N LYS A 592 -22.16 9.44 -16.43
CA LYS A 592 -20.79 9.34 -15.91
C LYS A 592 -20.13 10.72 -16.05
N VAL A 593 -19.66 11.29 -14.93
CA VAL A 593 -19.08 12.65 -14.88
C VAL A 593 -18.04 12.72 -13.77
N LYS A 594 -17.04 13.60 -13.89
CA LYS A 594 -16.02 13.79 -12.85
C LYS A 594 -16.63 14.07 -11.46
N LYS A 595 -16.07 13.44 -10.42
CA LYS A 595 -16.31 13.77 -8.99
C LYS A 595 -15.82 15.19 -8.71
N ASP A 596 -16.60 15.93 -7.92
CA ASP A 596 -16.20 17.24 -7.40
C ASP A 596 -15.20 17.10 -6.24
#